data_AF-A0A2V5QPQ7-F1
#
_entry.id   AF-A0A2V5QPQ7-F1
#
_cell.length_a   1.000
_cell.length_b   1.000
_cell.length_c   1.000
_cell.angle_alpha   90.00
_cell.angle_beta   90.00
_cell.angle_gamma   90.00
#
_symmetry.space_group_name_H-M   'P 1'
#
loop_
_entity.id
_entity.type
_entity.pdbx_description
1 polymer ?
#
loop_
_entity_poly.entity_id
_entity_poly.type
_entity_poly.pdbx_seq_one_letter_code
_entity_poly.pdbx_strand_id
1 'polypeptide(L)'
;MDAAEILKKIRTLEIKTRGLVETAFAGDYHSVFKGRGMNFEDVREYQPGDEIRSIDWNVTARMGNAFVKKFTEERELTVMLVVDVSASGNFGSTTQSKRELAAEVACLLAFSAIRNNDKVGLILFTDRVELFIPPKKGRSHTLRLIREILFFQPQGRRTEPALALDYLNKVVTRRAVVFFISDFQAPDFSRALAISARRHDFVAIHINDEREKVLPNIGIITLEDAETGEQLEINTADRRMRSLFSELVSGRETELSRTLGRNNIDAITLQTGRDYLPALRQQVAHVVVAPVDYSLIPPWLVFVIVFVALSLLGLVVWLFARRKPKIPPKLPRQIALEELDRIGREIESMSPYQFSIRVSDILRKYVTQQYGVPATRQTSIEFLTALAKASSFSTEEQTLLEDFLNRCDLIKFARYEATTSDSELLLGEAIRFVKGGEVVTLEPEMSGLRSA
;
A
#
# COMPACT_ATOMS: atom_id res chain seq x y z
N MET A 1 28.93 -2.42 -50.31
CA MET A 1 27.57 -2.08 -50.79
C MET A 1 27.52 -0.60 -51.06
N ASP A 2 26.88 -0.21 -52.16
CA ASP A 2 26.73 1.19 -52.54
C ASP A 2 25.66 1.88 -51.68
N ALA A 3 25.82 3.18 -51.39
CA ALA A 3 24.86 3.96 -50.61
C ALA A 3 23.46 3.96 -51.26
N ALA A 4 23.41 3.86 -52.60
CA ALA A 4 22.17 3.72 -53.37
C ALA A 4 21.45 2.39 -53.09
N GLU A 5 22.18 1.28 -52.93
CA GLU A 5 21.61 -0.03 -52.59
C GLU A 5 21.03 -0.05 -51.17
N ILE A 6 21.72 0.59 -50.23
CA ILE A 6 21.27 0.78 -48.84
C ILE A 6 19.93 1.52 -48.82
N LEU A 7 19.87 2.67 -49.50
CA LEU A 7 18.65 3.47 -49.60
C LEU A 7 17.52 2.71 -50.30
N LYS A 8 17.84 1.94 -51.35
CA LYS A 8 16.86 1.09 -52.04
C LYS A 8 16.30 0.03 -51.12
N LYS A 9 17.14 -0.70 -50.37
CA LYS A 9 16.71 -1.74 -49.42
C LYS A 9 15.85 -1.15 -48.31
N ILE A 10 16.26 -0.02 -47.72
CA ILE A 10 15.48 0.71 -46.71
C ILE A 10 14.13 1.16 -47.28
N ARG A 11 14.10 1.71 -48.50
CA ARG A 11 12.87 2.19 -49.14
C ARG A 11 11.93 1.03 -49.51
N THR A 12 12.45 -0.10 -49.99
CA THR A 12 11.66 -1.31 -50.24
C THR A 12 11.03 -1.82 -48.95
N LEU A 13 11.80 -1.85 -47.86
CA LEU A 13 11.29 -2.21 -46.54
C LEU A 13 10.25 -1.21 -46.05
N GLU A 14 10.48 0.10 -46.16
CA GLU A 14 9.50 1.13 -45.79
C GLU A 14 8.19 0.96 -46.56
N ILE A 15 8.23 0.74 -47.87
CA ILE A 15 7.03 0.57 -48.70
C ILE A 15 6.28 -0.72 -48.33
N LYS A 16 7.00 -1.85 -48.22
CA LYS A 16 6.44 -3.15 -47.79
C LYS A 16 5.75 -2.98 -46.44
N THR A 17 6.45 -2.38 -45.49
CA THR A 17 6.00 -2.20 -44.12
C THR A 17 4.83 -1.21 -44.00
N ARG A 18 4.81 -0.11 -44.78
CA ARG A 18 3.76 0.90 -44.69
C ARG A 18 2.39 0.34 -45.05
N GLY A 19 2.27 -0.43 -46.14
CA GLY A 19 1.00 -1.08 -46.51
C GLY A 19 0.54 -2.09 -45.45
N LEU A 20 1.48 -2.72 -44.75
CA LEU A 20 1.21 -3.66 -43.67
C LEU A 20 0.78 -2.94 -42.39
N VAL A 21 1.36 -1.80 -42.05
CA VAL A 21 0.93 -0.97 -40.92
C VAL A 21 -0.49 -0.43 -41.16
N GLU A 22 -0.77 0.03 -42.38
CA GLU A 22 -2.09 0.54 -42.79
C GLU A 22 -3.19 -0.53 -42.70
N THR A 23 -2.90 -1.79 -43.02
CA THR A 23 -3.87 -2.89 -43.04
C THR A 23 -3.93 -3.70 -41.73
N ALA A 24 -2.80 -3.90 -41.04
CA ALA A 24 -2.71 -4.80 -39.89
C ALA A 24 -2.88 -4.09 -38.53
N PHE A 25 -2.70 -2.77 -38.46
CA PHE A 25 -2.71 -2.03 -37.18
C PHE A 25 -3.66 -0.82 -37.18
N ALA A 26 -4.57 -0.68 -38.14
CA ALA A 26 -5.55 0.41 -38.14
C ALA A 26 -6.52 0.25 -36.95
N GLY A 27 -6.32 1.01 -35.88
CA GLY A 27 -7.17 1.02 -34.67
C GLY A 27 -6.65 0.17 -33.52
N ASP A 28 -6.07 -1.00 -33.78
CA ASP A 28 -5.64 -1.94 -32.72
C ASP A 28 -4.46 -1.45 -31.89
N TYR A 29 -3.56 -0.61 -32.42
CA TYR A 29 -2.42 -0.14 -31.64
C TYR A 29 -2.84 0.78 -30.46
N HIS A 30 -3.92 1.55 -30.60
CA HIS A 30 -4.39 2.47 -29.55
C HIS A 30 -5.11 1.75 -28.40
N SER A 31 -5.78 0.62 -28.69
CA SER A 31 -6.47 -0.19 -27.67
C SER A 31 -5.50 -1.11 -26.92
N VAL A 32 -4.47 -1.57 -27.62
CA VAL A 32 -3.45 -2.50 -27.13
C VAL A 32 -2.44 -1.76 -26.28
N PHE A 33 -1.89 -0.62 -26.72
CA PHE A 33 -0.86 0.12 -25.99
C PHE A 33 -1.41 1.31 -25.17
N LYS A 34 -2.23 1.05 -24.16
CA LYS A 34 -2.68 2.11 -23.23
C LYS A 34 -1.61 2.43 -22.19
N GLY A 35 -0.89 3.54 -22.40
CA GLY A 35 -0.03 4.13 -21.38
C GLY A 35 -0.86 4.64 -20.19
N ARG A 36 -0.50 4.26 -18.96
CA ARG A 36 -1.26 4.55 -17.72
C ARG A 36 -1.30 6.03 -17.27
N GLY A 37 -1.12 7.02 -18.15
CA GLY A 37 -0.93 8.41 -17.74
C GLY A 37 -1.86 9.41 -18.41
N MET A 38 -2.47 10.27 -17.59
CA MET A 38 -3.30 11.41 -18.00
C MET A 38 -2.44 12.60 -18.47
N ASN A 39 -2.85 13.27 -19.55
CA ASN A 39 -2.30 14.55 -20.05
C ASN A 39 -3.40 15.63 -20.07
N PHE A 40 -3.06 16.88 -19.71
CA PHE A 40 -3.99 18.02 -19.66
C PHE A 40 -4.36 18.48 -21.08
N GLU A 41 -5.66 18.50 -21.41
CA GLU A 41 -6.20 18.83 -22.74
C GLU A 41 -6.69 20.27 -22.79
N ASP A 42 -7.66 20.58 -21.92
CA ASP A 42 -8.39 21.83 -21.90
C ASP A 42 -9.06 22.00 -20.53
N VAL A 43 -9.62 23.18 -20.29
CA VAL A 43 -10.46 23.49 -19.14
C VAL A 43 -11.89 23.63 -19.60
N ARG A 44 -12.80 22.85 -19.01
CA ARG A 44 -14.25 23.00 -19.22
C ARG A 44 -14.92 23.51 -17.96
N GLU A 45 -16.08 24.13 -18.11
CA GLU A 45 -16.88 24.54 -16.97
C GLU A 45 -17.29 23.32 -16.12
N TYR A 46 -17.22 23.49 -14.80
CA TYR A 46 -17.58 22.49 -13.81
C TYR A 46 -19.06 22.11 -13.95
N GLN A 47 -19.35 20.81 -13.94
CA GLN A 47 -20.70 20.29 -13.87
C GLN A 47 -20.91 19.54 -12.55
N PRO A 48 -22.14 19.59 -11.98
CA PRO A 48 -22.46 18.81 -10.79
C PRO A 48 -22.20 17.31 -11.03
N GLY A 49 -21.23 16.76 -10.28
CA GLY A 49 -20.76 15.38 -10.45
C GLY A 49 -19.25 15.27 -10.72
N ASP A 50 -18.61 16.37 -11.11
CA ASP A 50 -17.16 16.41 -11.29
C ASP A 50 -16.40 16.38 -9.95
N GLU A 51 -15.22 15.76 -9.93
CA GLU A 51 -14.40 15.71 -8.72
C GLU A 51 -13.84 17.11 -8.40
N ILE A 52 -14.09 17.61 -7.20
CA ILE A 52 -13.66 18.94 -6.75
C ILE A 52 -12.13 19.14 -6.85
N ARG A 53 -11.35 18.05 -6.72
CA ARG A 53 -9.89 18.08 -6.87
C ARG A 53 -9.41 18.38 -8.30
N SER A 54 -10.27 18.16 -9.29
CA SER A 54 -9.96 18.44 -10.69
C SER A 54 -10.13 19.92 -11.06
N ILE A 55 -10.63 20.76 -10.15
CA ILE A 55 -10.84 22.20 -10.38
C ILE A 55 -9.50 22.91 -10.58
N ASP A 56 -9.39 23.66 -11.67
CA ASP A 56 -8.29 24.60 -11.91
C ASP A 56 -8.64 25.96 -11.28
N TRP A 57 -8.09 26.21 -10.10
CA TRP A 57 -8.30 27.47 -9.37
C TRP A 57 -7.73 28.70 -10.09
N ASN A 58 -6.71 28.54 -10.94
CA ASN A 58 -6.10 29.66 -11.67
C ASN A 58 -7.01 30.16 -12.80
N VAL A 59 -7.62 29.23 -13.54
CA VAL A 59 -8.58 29.58 -14.60
C VAL A 59 -9.89 30.06 -13.98
N THR A 60 -10.34 29.38 -12.92
CA THR A 60 -11.55 29.77 -12.16
C THR A 60 -11.46 31.20 -11.64
N ALA A 61 -10.30 31.61 -11.10
CA ALA A 61 -10.10 32.97 -10.60
C ALA A 61 -10.13 34.05 -11.69
N ARG A 62 -9.81 33.72 -12.95
CA ARG A 62 -9.81 34.67 -14.07
C ARG A 62 -11.16 34.79 -14.76
N MET A 63 -11.88 33.68 -14.87
CA MET A 63 -13.12 33.57 -15.64
C MET A 63 -14.39 33.76 -14.78
N GLY A 64 -14.26 33.72 -13.45
CA GLY A 64 -15.38 33.94 -12.51
C GLY A 64 -16.27 32.71 -12.26
N ASN A 65 -16.25 31.73 -13.17
CA ASN A 65 -16.95 30.45 -13.03
C ASN A 65 -15.95 29.31 -12.75
N ALA A 66 -16.41 28.21 -12.14
CA ALA A 66 -15.55 27.06 -11.83
C ALA A 66 -15.19 26.26 -13.08
N PHE A 67 -13.90 25.98 -13.29
CA PHE A 67 -13.39 25.17 -14.40
C PHE A 67 -12.69 23.91 -13.89
N VAL A 68 -12.93 22.78 -14.55
CA VAL A 68 -12.26 21.50 -14.30
C VAL A 68 -11.28 21.17 -15.40
N LYS A 69 -10.14 20.61 -15.01
CA LYS A 69 -9.11 20.12 -15.93
C LYS A 69 -9.64 18.89 -16.66
N LYS A 70 -9.83 18.99 -17.98
CA LYS A 70 -10.06 17.83 -18.83
C LYS A 70 -8.72 17.18 -19.12
N PHE A 71 -8.56 15.92 -18.71
CA PHE A 71 -7.40 15.13 -19.04
C PHE A 71 -7.77 14.14 -20.15
N THR A 72 -7.05 14.14 -21.28
CA THR A 72 -7.14 13.06 -22.28
C THR A 72 -6.13 11.97 -21.93
N GLU A 73 -6.51 10.73 -22.21
CA GLU A 73 -5.60 9.58 -22.25
C GLU A 73 -4.80 9.64 -23.56
N GLU A 74 -3.79 10.49 -23.63
CA GLU A 74 -2.83 10.42 -24.73
C GLU A 74 -1.44 10.77 -24.21
N ARG A 75 -0.65 9.74 -23.86
CA ARG A 75 0.79 9.90 -23.65
C ARG A 75 1.53 9.20 -24.78
N GLU A 76 2.48 9.94 -25.34
CA GLU A 76 3.51 9.41 -26.21
C GLU A 76 4.17 8.20 -25.54
N LEU A 77 4.05 7.03 -26.14
CA LEU A 77 4.76 5.86 -25.69
C LEU A 77 6.23 6.01 -26.06
N THR A 78 7.07 5.37 -25.26
CA THR A 78 8.48 5.17 -25.60
C THR A 78 8.66 3.73 -25.96
N VAL A 79 9.00 3.48 -27.22
CA VAL A 79 9.32 2.17 -27.76
C VAL A 79 10.84 2.02 -27.79
N MET A 80 11.34 0.96 -27.19
CA MET A 80 12.74 0.57 -27.25
C MET A 80 12.88 -0.71 -28.06
N LEU A 81 13.59 -0.62 -29.17
CA LEU A 81 14.01 -1.79 -29.94
C LEU A 81 15.35 -2.24 -29.37
N VAL A 82 15.43 -3.46 -28.87
CA VAL A 82 16.68 -4.06 -28.40
C VAL A 82 16.95 -5.24 -29.32
N VAL A 83 17.93 -5.09 -30.20
CA VAL A 83 18.16 -6.04 -31.30
C VAL A 83 19.52 -6.70 -31.14
N ASP A 84 19.49 -8.02 -31.12
CA ASP A 84 20.66 -8.86 -31.15
C ASP A 84 21.30 -8.81 -32.54
N VAL A 85 22.59 -8.46 -32.57
CA VAL A 85 23.39 -8.40 -33.80
C VAL A 85 24.61 -9.32 -33.72
N SER A 86 24.57 -10.33 -32.85
CA SER A 86 25.60 -11.36 -32.75
C SER A 86 25.74 -12.17 -34.05
N ALA A 87 26.79 -12.99 -34.11
CA ALA A 87 27.11 -13.75 -35.31
C ALA A 87 26.04 -14.79 -35.66
N SER A 88 25.29 -15.30 -34.68
CA SER A 88 24.20 -16.26 -34.91
C SER A 88 23.09 -15.68 -35.79
N GLY A 89 22.86 -14.37 -35.74
CA GLY A 89 21.89 -13.66 -36.57
C GLY A 89 22.17 -13.72 -38.07
N ASN A 90 23.41 -14.01 -38.48
CA ASN A 90 23.77 -14.12 -39.90
C ASN A 90 23.29 -15.43 -40.55
N PHE A 91 22.86 -16.41 -39.76
CA PHE A 91 22.34 -17.66 -40.27
C PHE A 91 20.98 -17.47 -40.97
N GLY A 92 20.74 -18.26 -42.02
CA GLY A 92 19.45 -18.35 -42.71
C GLY A 92 19.48 -19.48 -43.73
N SER A 93 18.54 -20.42 -43.64
CA SER A 93 18.42 -21.55 -44.58
C SER A 93 17.63 -21.22 -45.83
N THR A 94 17.03 -20.03 -45.88
CA THR A 94 16.17 -19.56 -46.98
C THR A 94 16.81 -18.35 -47.65
N THR A 95 16.04 -17.57 -48.41
CA THR A 95 16.51 -16.32 -49.05
C THR A 95 16.73 -15.17 -48.06
N GLN A 96 16.37 -15.35 -46.78
CA GLN A 96 16.43 -14.32 -45.75
C GLN A 96 17.19 -14.85 -44.51
N SER A 97 18.11 -14.05 -44.00
CA SER A 97 18.79 -14.31 -42.72
C SER A 97 17.95 -13.92 -41.50
N LYS A 98 18.25 -14.48 -40.32
CA LYS A 98 17.60 -14.07 -39.05
C LYS A 98 17.74 -12.58 -38.79
N ARG A 99 18.90 -11.99 -39.10
CA ARG A 99 19.17 -10.55 -38.96
C ARG A 99 18.33 -9.70 -39.90
N GLU A 100 18.11 -10.15 -41.13
CA GLU A 100 17.21 -9.45 -42.06
C GLU A 100 15.76 -9.51 -41.56
N LEU A 101 15.29 -10.66 -41.08
CA LEU A 101 13.97 -10.77 -40.46
C LEU A 101 13.85 -9.87 -39.22
N ALA A 102 14.87 -9.82 -38.36
CA ALA A 102 14.92 -8.92 -37.21
C ALA A 102 14.76 -7.45 -37.63
N ALA A 103 15.46 -7.04 -38.69
CA ALA A 103 15.37 -5.71 -39.25
C ALA A 103 13.98 -5.40 -39.83
N GLU A 104 13.35 -6.36 -40.53
CA GLU A 104 11.99 -6.20 -41.05
C GLU A 104 10.97 -6.00 -39.93
N VAL A 105 11.06 -6.79 -38.87
CA VAL A 105 10.16 -6.71 -37.71
C VAL A 105 10.39 -5.41 -36.93
N ALA A 106 11.65 -5.06 -36.67
CA ALA A 106 12.01 -3.80 -36.02
C ALA A 106 11.51 -2.58 -36.82
N CYS A 107 11.63 -2.63 -38.16
CA CYS A 107 11.10 -1.63 -39.08
C CYS A 107 9.58 -1.50 -38.98
N LEU A 108 8.85 -2.63 -38.96
CA LEU A 108 7.40 -2.66 -38.75
C LEU A 108 6.97 -1.99 -37.44
N LEU A 109 7.63 -2.34 -36.34
CA LEU A 109 7.34 -1.79 -35.02
C LEU A 109 7.67 -0.29 -34.96
N ALA A 110 8.82 0.13 -35.52
CA ALA A 110 9.24 1.53 -35.53
C ALA A 110 8.31 2.42 -36.36
N PHE A 111 7.87 1.96 -37.54
CA PHE A 111 6.93 2.71 -38.37
C PHE A 111 5.53 2.76 -37.76
N SER A 112 5.09 1.69 -37.10
CA SER A 112 3.84 1.68 -36.34
C SER A 112 3.86 2.73 -35.22
N ALA A 113 4.97 2.79 -34.47
CA ALA A 113 5.17 3.77 -33.41
C ALA A 113 5.18 5.23 -33.94
N ILE A 114 5.86 5.53 -35.04
CA ILE A 114 5.83 6.90 -35.62
C ILE A 114 4.42 7.31 -36.04
N ARG A 115 3.63 6.39 -36.61
CA ARG A 115 2.27 6.71 -37.06
C ARG A 115 1.41 7.22 -35.89
N ASN A 116 1.65 6.71 -34.69
CA ASN A 116 1.01 7.17 -33.45
C ASN A 116 1.80 8.27 -32.74
N ASN A 117 2.79 8.87 -33.41
CA ASN A 117 3.62 9.93 -32.88
C ASN A 117 4.38 9.54 -31.59
N ASP A 118 4.77 8.27 -31.45
CA ASP A 118 5.54 7.75 -30.33
C ASP A 118 7.06 7.98 -30.51
N LYS A 119 7.81 7.88 -29.41
CA LYS A 119 9.28 7.93 -29.43
C LYS A 119 9.83 6.53 -29.66
N VAL A 120 10.82 6.40 -30.54
CA VAL A 120 11.48 5.12 -30.80
C VAL A 120 12.97 5.24 -30.52
N GLY A 121 13.52 4.35 -29.71
CA GLY A 121 14.95 4.20 -29.44
C GLY A 121 15.46 2.83 -29.88
N LEU A 122 16.78 2.69 -29.93
CA LEU A 122 17.45 1.46 -30.37
C LEU A 122 18.63 1.13 -29.45
N ILE A 123 18.76 -0.14 -29.09
CA ILE A 123 19.97 -0.75 -28.56
C ILE A 123 20.35 -1.90 -29.49
N LEU A 124 21.58 -1.89 -30.00
CA LEU A 124 22.19 -3.04 -30.65
C LEU A 124 23.16 -3.68 -29.66
N PHE A 125 23.15 -5.02 -29.58
CA PHE A 125 24.03 -5.73 -28.66
C PHE A 125 24.55 -7.06 -29.24
N THR A 126 25.67 -7.50 -28.67
CA THR A 126 26.32 -8.81 -28.83
C THR A 126 26.68 -9.31 -27.42
N ASP A 127 27.92 -9.71 -27.16
CA ASP A 127 28.56 -9.79 -25.85
C ASP A 127 28.85 -8.41 -25.21
N ARG A 128 28.44 -7.33 -25.88
CA ARG A 128 28.51 -5.95 -25.39
C ARG A 128 27.39 -5.10 -25.97
N VAL A 129 27.19 -3.92 -25.41
CA VAL A 129 26.36 -2.89 -26.04
C VAL A 129 27.17 -2.26 -27.17
N GLU A 130 26.73 -2.50 -28.39
CA GLU A 130 27.37 -2.04 -29.62
C GLU A 130 26.96 -0.60 -29.97
N LEU A 131 25.66 -0.31 -29.84
CA LEU A 131 25.11 0.99 -30.19
C LEU A 131 23.89 1.31 -29.32
N PHE A 132 23.81 2.55 -28.85
CA PHE A 132 22.61 3.09 -28.24
C PHE A 132 22.18 4.37 -28.95
N ILE A 133 20.91 4.39 -29.38
CA ILE A 133 20.25 5.58 -29.90
C ILE A 133 19.07 5.92 -29.00
N PRO A 134 19.07 7.11 -28.35
CA PRO A 134 18.02 7.50 -27.44
C PRO A 134 16.68 7.67 -28.16
N PRO A 135 15.54 7.43 -27.47
CA PRO A 135 14.22 7.58 -28.06
C PRO A 135 13.95 9.00 -28.57
N LYS A 136 13.63 9.11 -29.86
CA LYS A 136 13.18 10.36 -30.47
C LYS A 136 12.03 10.08 -31.44
N LYS A 137 11.37 11.16 -31.84
CA LYS A 137 10.30 11.14 -32.83
C LYS A 137 10.83 11.46 -34.22
N GLY A 138 9.99 11.17 -35.21
CA GLY A 138 10.13 11.66 -36.57
C GLY A 138 10.71 10.63 -37.53
N ARG A 139 10.28 10.73 -38.79
CA ARG A 139 10.62 9.78 -39.84
C ARG A 139 12.12 9.64 -40.08
N SER A 140 12.85 10.76 -40.10
CA SER A 140 14.31 10.76 -40.29
C SER A 140 15.03 9.95 -39.20
N HIS A 141 14.57 10.07 -37.95
CA HIS A 141 15.11 9.30 -36.83
C HIS A 141 14.89 7.80 -37.01
N THR A 142 13.70 7.36 -37.39
CA THR A 142 13.43 5.92 -37.61
C THR A 142 14.17 5.36 -38.81
N LEU A 143 14.28 6.12 -39.91
CA LEU A 143 15.10 5.69 -41.04
C LEU A 143 16.57 5.50 -40.64
N ARG A 144 17.08 6.34 -39.72
CA ARG A 144 18.39 6.12 -39.10
C ARG A 144 18.41 4.80 -38.32
N LEU A 145 17.43 4.52 -37.46
CA LEU A 145 17.39 3.26 -36.70
C LEU A 145 17.45 2.03 -37.63
N ILE A 146 16.64 2.02 -38.68
CA ILE A 146 16.58 0.91 -39.66
C ILE A 146 17.93 0.73 -40.37
N ARG A 147 18.58 1.83 -40.75
CA ARG A 147 19.91 1.79 -41.36
C ARG A 147 20.91 1.12 -40.42
N GLU A 148 20.92 1.50 -39.14
CA GLU A 148 21.83 0.90 -38.17
C GLU A 148 21.55 -0.60 -38.02
N ILE A 149 20.31 -1.03 -37.84
CA ILE A 149 20.01 -2.47 -37.69
C ILE A 149 20.53 -3.30 -38.88
N LEU A 150 20.28 -2.82 -40.11
CA LEU A 150 20.64 -3.53 -41.35
C LEU A 150 22.14 -3.55 -41.64
N PHE A 151 22.86 -2.46 -41.37
CA PHE A 151 24.21 -2.26 -41.91
C PHE A 151 25.29 -2.11 -40.84
N PHE A 152 24.91 -2.00 -39.57
CA PHE A 152 25.88 -1.90 -38.49
C PHE A 152 26.83 -3.09 -38.49
N GLN A 153 28.12 -2.84 -38.33
CA GLN A 153 29.13 -3.89 -38.27
C GLN A 153 29.49 -4.10 -36.79
N PRO A 154 29.02 -5.18 -36.15
CA PRO A 154 29.33 -5.45 -34.75
C PRO A 154 30.81 -5.70 -34.55
N GLN A 155 31.34 -5.25 -33.41
CA GLN A 155 32.70 -5.56 -32.99
C GLN A 155 32.76 -6.91 -32.27
N GLY A 156 31.72 -7.21 -31.50
CA GLY A 156 31.50 -8.48 -30.84
C GLY A 156 30.92 -9.54 -31.78
N ARG A 157 31.05 -10.80 -31.36
CA ARG A 157 30.54 -11.97 -32.12
C ARG A 157 29.57 -12.83 -31.32
N ARG A 158 29.73 -12.83 -29.99
CA ARG A 158 28.94 -13.63 -29.05
C ARG A 158 27.66 -12.91 -28.65
N THR A 159 26.81 -13.58 -27.87
CA THR A 159 25.55 -13.02 -27.36
C THR A 159 25.55 -12.95 -25.84
N GLU A 160 25.31 -11.77 -25.25
CA GLU A 160 25.14 -11.57 -23.80
C GLU A 160 23.92 -10.68 -23.50
N PRO A 161 22.70 -11.27 -23.45
CA PRO A 161 21.46 -10.53 -23.25
C PRO A 161 21.40 -9.81 -21.90
N ALA A 162 22.01 -10.39 -20.85
CA ALA A 162 21.98 -9.80 -19.52
C ALA A 162 22.62 -8.40 -19.50
N LEU A 163 23.73 -8.23 -20.22
CA LEU A 163 24.44 -6.95 -20.32
C LEU A 163 23.59 -5.90 -21.05
N ALA A 164 22.91 -6.29 -22.13
CA ALA A 164 22.00 -5.41 -22.86
C ALA A 164 20.81 -4.96 -22.00
N LEU A 165 20.22 -5.88 -21.22
CA LEU A 165 19.11 -5.62 -20.32
C LEU A 165 19.52 -4.72 -19.14
N ASP A 166 20.69 -4.95 -18.55
CA ASP A 166 21.23 -4.09 -17.49
C ASP A 166 21.51 -2.68 -18.00
N TYR A 167 22.08 -2.56 -19.20
CA TYR A 167 22.30 -1.27 -19.83
C TYR A 167 20.97 -0.55 -20.14
N LEU A 168 19.99 -1.26 -20.69
CA LEU A 168 18.63 -0.74 -20.92
C LEU A 168 18.05 -0.17 -19.63
N ASN A 169 18.09 -0.93 -18.53
CA ASN A 169 17.58 -0.53 -17.22
C ASN A 169 18.30 0.73 -16.67
N LYS A 170 19.56 0.94 -17.04
CA LYS A 170 20.35 2.10 -16.63
C LYS A 170 19.99 3.36 -17.45
N VAL A 171 19.87 3.24 -18.77
CA VAL A 171 19.68 4.39 -19.66
C VAL A 171 18.22 4.76 -19.86
N VAL A 172 17.29 3.80 -19.74
CA VAL A 172 15.84 4.01 -19.89
C VAL A 172 15.22 4.12 -18.50
N THR A 173 15.06 5.35 -18.04
CA THR A 173 14.56 5.65 -16.68
C THR A 173 13.04 5.61 -16.56
N ARG A 174 12.31 5.88 -17.65
CA ARG A 174 10.85 5.84 -17.71
C ARG A 174 10.37 4.49 -18.23
N ARG A 175 9.17 4.07 -17.81
CA ARG A 175 8.52 2.87 -18.36
C ARG A 175 8.40 3.01 -19.88
N ALA A 176 8.76 1.95 -20.58
CA ALA A 176 8.83 1.88 -22.04
C ALA A 176 8.31 0.51 -22.47
N VAL A 177 7.84 0.43 -23.70
CA VAL A 177 7.57 -0.85 -24.37
C VAL A 177 8.90 -1.31 -24.97
N VAL A 178 9.37 -2.48 -24.55
CA VAL A 178 10.65 -3.04 -24.98
C VAL A 178 10.37 -4.23 -25.88
N PHE A 179 10.75 -4.12 -27.14
CA PHE A 179 10.78 -5.26 -28.05
C PHE A 179 12.20 -5.79 -28.09
N PHE A 180 12.40 -6.95 -27.47
CA PHE A 180 13.69 -7.63 -27.41
C PHE A 180 13.74 -8.70 -28.49
N ILE A 181 14.54 -8.46 -29.52
CA ILE A 181 14.60 -9.24 -30.76
C ILE A 181 15.90 -10.02 -30.77
N SER A 182 15.83 -11.35 -30.60
CA SER A 182 16.99 -12.24 -30.52
C SER A 182 16.57 -13.67 -30.91
N ASP A 183 17.54 -14.53 -31.21
CA ASP A 183 17.32 -15.98 -31.26
C ASP A 183 17.43 -16.65 -29.88
N PHE A 184 17.77 -15.87 -28.83
CA PHE A 184 17.89 -16.28 -27.43
C PHE A 184 18.85 -17.46 -27.19
N GLN A 185 19.80 -17.70 -28.11
CA GLN A 185 20.85 -18.69 -27.93
C GLN A 185 22.00 -18.12 -27.10
N ALA A 186 21.79 -18.00 -25.78
CA ALA A 186 22.69 -17.28 -24.91
C ALA A 186 22.82 -17.89 -23.50
N PRO A 187 23.82 -17.46 -22.70
CA PRO A 187 23.90 -17.77 -21.27
C PRO A 187 22.66 -17.32 -20.48
N ASP A 188 22.52 -17.75 -19.22
CA ASP A 188 21.38 -17.38 -18.39
C ASP A 188 21.26 -15.86 -18.17
N PHE A 189 20.14 -15.30 -18.62
CA PHE A 189 19.78 -13.90 -18.47
C PHE A 189 18.53 -13.69 -17.61
N SER A 190 18.04 -14.72 -16.92
CA SER A 190 16.78 -14.75 -16.17
C SER A 190 16.67 -13.63 -15.13
N ARG A 191 17.76 -13.31 -14.42
CA ARG A 191 17.79 -12.25 -13.42
C ARG A 191 17.61 -10.85 -14.03
N ALA A 192 18.37 -10.54 -15.07
CA ALA A 192 18.30 -9.24 -15.74
C ALA A 192 16.93 -9.05 -16.41
N LEU A 193 16.40 -10.13 -17.00
CA LEU A 193 15.07 -10.20 -17.59
C LEU A 193 13.97 -9.88 -16.57
N ALA A 194 14.02 -10.50 -15.37
CA ALA A 194 13.06 -10.25 -14.31
C ALA A 194 13.05 -8.79 -13.84
N ILE A 195 14.21 -8.14 -13.79
CA ILE A 195 14.31 -6.72 -13.44
C ILE A 195 13.70 -5.86 -14.56
N SER A 196 14.06 -6.13 -15.81
CA SER A 196 13.56 -5.39 -16.97
C SER A 196 12.05 -5.52 -17.14
N ALA A 197 11.49 -6.73 -16.98
CA ALA A 197 10.05 -6.99 -17.10
C ALA A 197 9.20 -6.31 -16.01
N ARG A 198 9.78 -6.04 -14.83
CA ARG A 198 9.11 -5.25 -13.79
C ARG A 198 9.11 -3.75 -14.08
N ARG A 199 10.10 -3.26 -14.83
CA ARG A 199 10.30 -1.83 -15.11
C ARG A 199 9.67 -1.39 -16.43
N HIS A 200 9.54 -2.30 -17.38
CA HIS A 200 9.14 -2.05 -18.75
C HIS A 200 8.08 -3.07 -19.20
N ASP A 201 7.25 -2.68 -20.16
CA ASP A 201 6.34 -3.62 -20.83
C ASP A 201 7.18 -4.40 -21.84
N PHE A 202 7.54 -5.63 -21.50
CA PHE A 202 8.56 -6.39 -22.19
C PHE A 202 7.95 -7.42 -23.13
N VAL A 203 8.39 -7.41 -24.39
CA VAL A 203 7.96 -8.35 -25.42
C VAL A 203 9.18 -9.03 -26.00
N ALA A 204 9.26 -10.35 -25.86
CA ALA A 204 10.32 -11.15 -26.45
C ALA A 204 9.92 -11.53 -27.89
N ILE A 205 10.76 -11.20 -28.87
CA ILE A 205 10.60 -11.62 -30.27
C ILE A 205 11.70 -12.63 -30.57
N HIS A 206 11.33 -13.91 -30.54
CA HIS A 206 12.21 -15.03 -30.77
C HIS A 206 12.28 -15.32 -32.26
N ILE A 207 13.46 -15.13 -32.86
CA ILE A 207 13.70 -15.41 -34.28
C ILE A 207 14.43 -16.75 -34.40
N ASN A 208 13.86 -17.66 -35.19
CA ASN A 208 14.46 -18.95 -35.48
C ASN A 208 14.50 -19.27 -36.97
N ASP A 209 15.28 -20.27 -37.31
CA ASP A 209 15.31 -20.88 -38.63
C ASP A 209 14.88 -22.35 -38.58
N GLU A 210 14.30 -22.88 -39.67
CA GLU A 210 13.85 -24.28 -39.73
C GLU A 210 15.00 -25.27 -39.50
N ARG A 211 16.19 -24.96 -40.01
CA ARG A 211 17.37 -25.83 -39.91
C ARG A 211 18.03 -25.81 -38.54
N GLU A 212 17.67 -24.85 -37.68
CA GLU A 212 18.06 -24.86 -36.27
C GLU A 212 17.16 -25.77 -35.44
N LYS A 213 15.98 -26.16 -35.97
CA LYS A 213 15.04 -27.08 -35.30
C LYS A 213 15.12 -28.50 -35.83
N VAL A 214 15.28 -28.64 -37.14
CA VAL A 214 15.22 -29.93 -37.82
C VAL A 214 16.50 -30.16 -38.62
N LEU A 215 17.23 -31.19 -38.21
CA LEU A 215 18.41 -31.68 -38.93
C LEU A 215 17.95 -32.65 -40.05
N PRO A 216 18.05 -32.28 -41.34
CA PRO A 216 17.63 -33.16 -42.44
C PRO A 216 18.62 -34.30 -42.66
N ASN A 217 18.15 -35.42 -43.20
CA ASN A 217 19.03 -36.51 -43.62
C ASN A 217 19.68 -36.19 -44.98
N ILE A 218 20.86 -35.59 -44.94
CA ILE A 218 21.65 -35.20 -46.13
C ILE A 218 23.06 -35.80 -46.13
N GLY A 219 23.30 -36.83 -45.30
CA GLY A 219 24.60 -37.46 -45.16
C GLY A 219 25.50 -36.74 -44.14
N ILE A 220 26.80 -36.75 -44.41
CA ILE A 220 27.80 -36.13 -43.52
C ILE A 220 27.94 -34.66 -43.89
N ILE A 221 27.79 -33.78 -42.90
CA ILE A 221 27.97 -32.33 -43.05
C ILE A 221 28.88 -31.79 -41.96
N THR A 222 29.53 -30.68 -42.25
CA THR A 222 30.26 -29.89 -41.26
C THR A 222 29.38 -28.73 -40.81
N LEU A 223 29.08 -28.67 -39.52
CA LEU A 223 28.48 -27.49 -38.89
C LEU A 223 29.60 -26.61 -38.34
N GLU A 224 29.43 -25.30 -38.44
CA GLU A 224 30.32 -24.31 -37.82
C GLU A 224 29.49 -23.46 -36.85
N ASP A 225 29.95 -23.34 -35.61
CA ASP A 225 29.37 -22.41 -34.64
C ASP A 225 29.68 -20.97 -35.07
N ALA A 226 28.65 -20.16 -35.26
CA ALA A 226 28.79 -18.79 -35.75
C ALA A 226 29.57 -17.87 -34.79
N GLU A 227 29.49 -18.12 -33.48
CA GLU A 227 30.11 -17.31 -32.44
C GLU A 227 31.56 -17.73 -32.15
N THR A 228 31.84 -19.04 -32.16
CA THR A 228 33.16 -19.59 -31.78
C THR A 228 34.03 -19.97 -32.98
N GLY A 229 33.41 -20.30 -34.13
CA GLY A 229 34.08 -20.87 -35.30
C GLY A 229 34.44 -22.35 -35.14
N GLU A 230 34.00 -23.01 -34.06
CA GLU A 230 34.21 -24.44 -33.87
C GLU A 230 33.45 -25.24 -34.94
N GLN A 231 34.15 -26.18 -35.58
CA GLN A 231 33.59 -27.02 -36.62
C GLN A 231 33.35 -28.43 -36.09
N LEU A 232 32.14 -28.95 -36.33
CA LEU A 232 31.75 -30.30 -35.97
C LEU A 232 31.24 -31.04 -37.21
N GLU A 233 31.88 -32.17 -37.52
CA GLU A 233 31.39 -33.08 -38.54
C GLU A 233 30.32 -34.00 -37.95
N ILE A 234 29.13 -33.95 -38.51
CA ILE A 234 27.99 -34.75 -38.06
C ILE A 234 27.46 -35.61 -39.19
N ASN A 235 27.20 -36.89 -38.89
CA ASN A 235 26.47 -37.76 -39.78
C ASN A 235 24.97 -37.58 -39.58
N THR A 236 24.36 -36.71 -40.39
CA THR A 236 22.92 -36.47 -40.35
C THR A 236 22.09 -37.66 -40.82
N ALA A 237 22.70 -38.69 -41.43
CA ALA A 237 22.00 -39.92 -41.80
C ALA A 237 21.71 -40.82 -40.60
N ASP A 238 22.48 -40.71 -39.52
CA ASP A 238 22.20 -41.42 -38.27
C ASP A 238 20.92 -40.88 -37.61
N ARG A 239 19.93 -41.76 -37.45
CA ARG A 239 18.67 -41.43 -36.79
C ARG A 239 18.89 -41.05 -35.32
N ARG A 240 19.84 -41.67 -34.62
CA ARG A 240 20.14 -41.36 -33.21
C ARG A 240 20.64 -39.94 -33.05
N MET A 241 21.56 -39.52 -33.93
CA MET A 241 22.06 -38.14 -33.97
C MET A 241 20.93 -37.13 -34.20
N ARG A 242 20.05 -37.38 -35.17
CA ARG A 242 18.88 -36.50 -35.41
C ARG A 242 17.94 -36.42 -34.20
N SER A 243 17.69 -37.55 -33.53
CA SER A 243 16.89 -37.57 -32.30
C SER A 243 17.53 -36.78 -31.17
N LEU A 244 18.82 -36.97 -30.92
CA LEU A 244 19.57 -36.21 -29.90
C LEU A 244 19.55 -34.71 -30.19
N PHE A 245 19.74 -34.30 -31.45
CA PHE A 245 19.64 -32.91 -31.85
C PHE A 245 18.25 -32.32 -31.55
N SER A 246 17.18 -33.01 -31.96
CA SER A 246 15.81 -32.55 -31.70
C SER A 246 15.48 -32.47 -30.21
N GLU A 247 15.98 -33.40 -29.38
CA GLU A 247 15.83 -33.37 -27.92
C GLU A 247 16.56 -32.16 -27.31
N LEU A 248 17.79 -31.89 -27.72
CA LEU A 248 18.56 -30.72 -27.25
C LEU A 248 17.85 -29.40 -27.59
N VAL A 249 17.38 -29.25 -28.82
CA VAL A 249 16.66 -28.05 -29.26
C VAL A 249 15.35 -27.88 -28.49
N SER A 250 14.57 -28.96 -28.37
CA SER A 250 13.31 -28.94 -27.62
C SER A 250 13.50 -28.62 -26.14
N GLY A 251 14.60 -29.10 -25.54
CA GLY A 251 15.01 -28.75 -24.18
C GLY A 251 15.26 -27.25 -24.00
N ARG A 252 16.02 -26.64 -24.92
CA ARG A 252 16.29 -25.19 -24.92
C ARG A 252 15.02 -24.36 -25.11
N GLU A 253 14.16 -24.72 -26.06
CA GLU A 253 12.89 -24.02 -26.28
C GLU A 253 11.97 -24.09 -25.05
N THR A 254 11.94 -25.25 -24.38
CA THR A 254 11.18 -25.43 -23.14
C THR A 254 11.74 -24.57 -22.01
N GLU A 255 13.06 -24.51 -21.88
CA GLU A 255 13.73 -23.67 -20.88
C GLU A 255 13.47 -22.18 -21.12
N LEU A 256 13.61 -21.71 -22.36
CA LEU A 256 13.30 -20.33 -22.74
C LEU A 256 11.83 -19.99 -22.43
N SER A 257 10.89 -20.87 -22.82
CA SER A 257 9.47 -20.70 -22.55
C SER A 257 9.16 -20.62 -21.05
N ARG A 258 9.84 -21.43 -20.23
CA ARG A 258 9.73 -21.36 -18.76
C ARG A 258 10.29 -20.05 -18.21
N THR A 259 11.45 -19.61 -18.70
CA THR A 259 12.10 -18.37 -18.24
C THR A 259 11.25 -17.13 -18.57
N LEU A 260 10.68 -17.07 -19.77
CA LEU A 260 9.76 -16.01 -20.17
C LEU A 260 8.43 -16.08 -19.39
N GLY A 261 7.82 -17.28 -19.31
CA GLY A 261 6.55 -17.49 -18.62
C GLY A 261 6.59 -17.18 -17.12
N ARG A 262 7.69 -17.50 -16.42
CA ARG A 262 7.89 -17.14 -15.00
C ARG A 262 7.84 -15.64 -14.73
N ASN A 263 8.15 -14.84 -15.74
CA ASN A 263 8.18 -13.38 -15.65
C ASN A 263 6.94 -12.72 -16.28
N ASN A 264 5.92 -13.51 -16.66
CA ASN A 264 4.74 -13.05 -17.42
C ASN A 264 5.15 -12.23 -18.66
N ILE A 265 6.19 -12.67 -19.36
CA ILE A 265 6.67 -12.02 -20.58
C ILE A 265 6.05 -12.73 -21.76
N ASP A 266 5.40 -11.97 -22.61
CA ASP A 266 4.88 -12.51 -23.85
C ASP A 266 6.01 -12.72 -24.87
N ALA A 267 5.91 -13.85 -25.57
CA ALA A 267 6.88 -14.29 -26.56
C ALA A 267 6.22 -14.42 -27.93
N ILE A 268 6.76 -13.72 -28.92
CA ILE A 268 6.38 -13.85 -30.32
C ILE A 268 7.47 -14.66 -31.02
N THR A 269 7.10 -15.82 -31.53
CA THR A 269 8.05 -16.68 -32.26
C THR A 269 7.89 -16.47 -33.75
N LEU A 270 8.97 -16.07 -34.41
CA LEU A 270 9.05 -15.82 -35.85
C LEU A 270 10.06 -16.76 -36.47
N GLN A 271 9.77 -17.18 -37.70
CA GLN A 271 10.60 -18.12 -38.45
C GLN A 271 11.03 -17.50 -39.78
N THR A 272 12.30 -17.66 -40.12
CA THR A 272 12.83 -17.24 -41.43
C THR A 272 12.04 -17.88 -42.58
N GLY A 273 11.80 -17.11 -43.65
CA GLY A 273 11.09 -17.59 -44.84
C GLY A 273 9.58 -17.86 -44.67
N ARG A 274 9.00 -17.67 -43.48
CA ARG A 274 7.55 -17.73 -43.25
C ARG A 274 6.95 -16.32 -43.13
N ASP A 275 5.65 -16.22 -43.40
CA ASP A 275 4.95 -14.96 -43.19
C ASP A 275 4.84 -14.65 -41.69
N TYR A 276 5.51 -13.57 -41.28
CA TYR A 276 5.59 -13.12 -39.89
C TYR A 276 4.40 -12.25 -39.46
N LEU A 277 3.59 -11.77 -40.42
CA LEU A 277 2.51 -10.82 -40.14
C LEU A 277 1.35 -11.40 -39.33
N PRO A 278 0.86 -12.63 -39.58
CA PRO A 278 -0.20 -13.21 -38.77
C PRO A 278 0.21 -13.37 -37.31
N ALA A 279 1.44 -13.84 -37.07
CA ALA A 279 1.99 -14.01 -35.74
C ALA A 279 2.11 -12.68 -34.99
N LEU A 280 2.66 -11.65 -35.64
CA LEU A 280 2.73 -10.31 -35.06
C LEU A 280 1.35 -9.72 -34.79
N ARG A 281 0.38 -9.84 -35.71
CA ARG A 281 -0.96 -9.27 -35.52
C ARG A 281 -1.69 -9.93 -34.36
N GLN A 282 -1.69 -11.26 -34.32
CA GLN A 282 -2.43 -12.02 -33.30
C GLN A 282 -1.83 -11.82 -31.91
N GLN A 283 -0.49 -11.82 -31.79
CA GLN A 283 0.17 -11.81 -30.50
C GLN A 283 0.39 -10.40 -29.98
N VAL A 284 0.81 -9.43 -30.80
CA VAL A 284 0.99 -8.04 -30.34
C VAL A 284 -0.31 -7.46 -29.76
N ALA A 285 -1.47 -7.81 -30.32
CA ALA A 285 -2.76 -7.37 -29.79
C ALA A 285 -3.12 -7.97 -28.41
N HIS A 286 -2.61 -9.17 -28.10
CA HIS A 286 -2.86 -9.85 -26.84
C HIS A 286 -1.82 -9.50 -25.76
N VAL A 287 -0.61 -9.11 -26.17
CA VAL A 287 0.57 -8.86 -25.33
C VAL A 287 0.45 -7.61 -24.43
N VAL A 288 -0.39 -6.63 -24.79
CA VAL A 288 -0.33 -5.31 -24.12
C VAL A 288 -1.59 -4.99 -23.32
N VAL A 289 -2.57 -5.89 -23.32
CA VAL A 289 -3.61 -5.90 -22.29
C VAL A 289 -2.97 -6.49 -21.04
N ALA A 290 -2.34 -5.65 -20.22
CA ALA A 290 -1.96 -6.05 -18.86
C ALA A 290 -3.17 -6.71 -18.19
N PRO A 291 -3.02 -7.79 -17.40
CA PRO A 291 -4.10 -8.19 -16.51
C PRO A 291 -4.37 -6.97 -15.65
N VAL A 292 -5.54 -6.37 -15.85
CA VAL A 292 -6.08 -5.42 -14.91
C VAL A 292 -6.15 -6.24 -13.63
N ASP A 293 -5.30 -5.92 -12.65
CA ASP A 293 -5.48 -6.38 -11.27
C ASP A 293 -6.81 -5.78 -10.80
N TYR A 294 -7.92 -6.35 -11.25
CA TYR A 294 -9.13 -6.32 -10.46
C TYR A 294 -8.74 -7.11 -9.22
N SER A 295 -8.43 -6.40 -8.13
CA SER A 295 -8.82 -6.95 -6.85
C SER A 295 -10.30 -7.27 -7.02
N LEU A 296 -10.67 -8.56 -7.02
CA LEU A 296 -12.05 -9.03 -7.17
C LEU A 296 -13.01 -8.29 -6.23
N ILE A 297 -12.45 -7.68 -5.19
CA ILE A 297 -13.09 -6.79 -4.24
C ILE A 297 -12.59 -5.36 -4.49
N PRO A 298 -13.45 -4.43 -4.93
CA PRO A 298 -13.11 -3.02 -5.01
C PRO A 298 -12.61 -2.47 -3.66
N PRO A 299 -11.61 -1.56 -3.61
CA PRO A 299 -11.08 -1.04 -2.35
C PRO A 299 -12.15 -0.44 -1.43
N TRP A 300 -13.19 0.19 -2.00
CA TRP A 300 -14.32 0.74 -1.24
C TRP A 300 -15.08 -0.32 -0.43
N LEU A 301 -15.11 -1.57 -0.89
CA LEU A 301 -15.84 -2.66 -0.25
C LEU A 301 -15.14 -3.12 1.03
N VAL A 302 -13.80 -3.02 1.09
CA VAL A 302 -13.03 -3.23 2.32
C VAL A 302 -13.40 -2.17 3.36
N PHE A 303 -13.52 -0.89 2.96
CA PHE A 303 -13.95 0.17 3.86
C PHE A 303 -15.38 -0.04 4.37
N VAL A 304 -16.30 -0.53 3.52
CA VAL A 304 -17.68 -0.87 3.93
C VAL A 304 -17.68 -2.01 4.94
N ILE A 305 -16.92 -3.08 4.72
CA ILE A 305 -16.84 -4.22 5.65
C ILE A 305 -16.29 -3.76 7.01
N VAL A 306 -15.21 -2.97 7.02
CA VAL A 306 -14.62 -2.42 8.25
C VAL A 306 -15.61 -1.50 8.98
N PHE A 307 -16.33 -0.65 8.25
CA PHE A 307 -17.33 0.25 8.83
C PHE A 307 -18.49 -0.52 9.47
N VAL A 308 -18.99 -1.56 8.81
CA VAL A 308 -20.05 -2.43 9.35
C VAL A 308 -19.56 -3.17 10.59
N ALA A 309 -18.34 -3.71 10.58
CA ALA A 309 -17.75 -4.39 11.73
C ALA A 309 -17.59 -3.46 12.94
N LEU A 310 -17.08 -2.23 12.73
CA LEU A 310 -16.96 -1.23 13.79
C LEU A 310 -18.31 -0.76 14.34
N SER A 311 -19.31 -0.61 13.46
CA SER A 311 -20.67 -0.24 13.87
C SER A 311 -21.34 -1.32 14.71
N LEU A 312 -21.19 -2.60 14.33
CA LEU A 312 -21.67 -3.74 15.11
C LEU A 312 -20.96 -3.83 16.47
N LEU A 313 -19.64 -3.63 16.50
CA LEU A 313 -18.88 -3.61 17.75
C LEU A 313 -19.37 -2.48 18.67
N GLY A 314 -19.58 -1.27 18.13
CA GLY A 314 -20.13 -0.14 18.86
C GLY A 314 -21.52 -0.42 19.43
N LEU A 315 -22.40 -1.08 18.65
CA LEU A 315 -23.74 -1.49 19.09
C LEU A 315 -23.66 -2.47 20.27
N VAL A 316 -22.77 -3.46 20.20
CA VAL A 316 -22.57 -4.45 21.28
C VAL A 316 -22.07 -3.77 22.55
N VAL A 317 -21.07 -2.88 22.44
CA VAL A 317 -20.54 -2.12 23.58
C VAL A 317 -21.63 -1.25 24.21
N TRP A 318 -22.45 -0.60 23.39
CA TRP A 318 -23.55 0.24 23.86
C TRP A 318 -24.65 -0.56 24.59
N LEU A 319 -24.98 -1.75 24.08
CA LEU A 319 -25.93 -2.66 24.74
C LEU A 319 -25.42 -3.11 26.12
N PHE A 320 -24.11 -3.36 26.26
CA PHE A 320 -23.49 -3.69 27.54
C PHE A 320 -23.40 -2.49 28.49
N ALA A 321 -23.08 -1.29 27.99
CA ALA A 321 -22.96 -0.08 28.80
C ALA A 321 -24.29 0.34 29.46
N ARG A 322 -25.44 0.07 28.82
CA ARG A 322 -26.78 0.37 29.35
C ARG A 322 -27.19 -0.45 30.57
N ARG A 323 -26.44 -1.50 30.95
CA ARG A 323 -26.77 -2.41 32.06
C ARG A 323 -26.13 -2.06 33.41
N LYS A 324 -25.43 -0.94 33.57
CA LYS A 324 -24.87 -0.56 34.88
C LYS A 324 -25.98 0.02 35.79
N PRO A 325 -26.31 -0.61 36.94
CA PRO A 325 -27.31 -0.07 37.86
C PRO A 325 -26.77 1.18 38.56
N LYS A 326 -27.60 2.22 38.68
CA LYS A 326 -27.29 3.42 39.47
C LYS A 326 -27.46 3.08 40.96
N ILE A 327 -26.40 3.17 41.75
CA ILE A 327 -26.46 3.00 43.21
C ILE A 327 -27.07 4.29 43.81
N PRO A 328 -28.14 4.23 44.63
CA PRO A 328 -28.69 5.43 45.26
C PRO A 328 -27.69 6.04 46.26
N PRO A 329 -27.61 7.39 46.39
CA PRO A 329 -26.70 8.04 47.32
C PRO A 329 -27.05 7.69 48.78
N LYS A 330 -26.03 7.44 49.62
CA LYS A 330 -26.21 7.16 51.06
C LYS A 330 -26.80 8.38 51.79
N LEU A 331 -27.62 8.15 52.82
CA LEU A 331 -28.21 9.21 53.66
C LEU A 331 -27.12 9.92 54.49
N PRO A 332 -27.21 11.25 54.73
CA PRO A 332 -26.21 12.01 55.50
C PRO A 332 -25.91 11.42 56.89
N ARG A 333 -26.92 10.89 57.58
CA ARG A 333 -26.77 10.22 58.89
C ARG A 333 -25.89 8.98 58.81
N GLN A 334 -26.03 8.17 57.76
CA GLN A 334 -25.21 6.96 57.57
C GLN A 334 -23.75 7.33 57.29
N ILE A 335 -23.53 8.39 56.50
CA ILE A 335 -22.19 8.90 56.20
C ILE A 335 -21.49 9.35 57.49
N ALA A 336 -22.20 10.12 58.33
CA ALA A 336 -21.65 10.61 59.59
C ALA A 336 -21.31 9.47 60.58
N LEU A 337 -22.18 8.46 60.70
CA LEU A 337 -21.89 7.30 61.56
C LEU A 337 -20.71 6.46 61.06
N GLU A 338 -20.59 6.25 59.74
CA GLU A 338 -19.43 5.57 59.15
C GLU A 338 -18.12 6.36 59.35
N GLU A 339 -18.17 7.71 59.26
CA GLU A 339 -17.00 8.57 59.51
C GLU A 339 -16.62 8.58 61.01
N LEU A 340 -17.59 8.62 61.94
CA LEU A 340 -17.34 8.55 63.38
C LEU A 340 -16.77 7.18 63.80
N ASP A 341 -17.32 6.07 63.29
CA ASP A 341 -16.79 4.72 63.55
C ASP A 341 -15.33 4.55 63.08
N ARG A 342 -15.01 5.16 61.93
CA ARG A 342 -13.65 5.15 61.40
C ARG A 342 -12.68 5.90 62.31
N ILE A 343 -13.04 7.10 62.76
CA ILE A 343 -12.19 7.90 63.65
C ILE A 343 -12.08 7.25 65.04
N GLY A 344 -13.12 6.58 65.53
CA GLY A 344 -13.06 5.84 66.78
C GLY A 344 -12.00 4.74 66.81
N ARG A 345 -11.72 4.09 65.67
CA ARG A 345 -10.63 3.10 65.57
C ARG A 345 -9.23 3.70 65.64
N GLU A 346 -9.10 5.02 65.49
CA GLU A 346 -7.85 5.77 65.54
C GLU A 346 -7.71 6.58 66.85
N ILE A 347 -8.51 6.26 67.88
CA ILE A 347 -8.58 7.05 69.11
C ILE A 347 -7.29 6.98 69.94
N GLU A 348 -6.64 5.81 70.00
CA GLU A 348 -5.38 5.63 70.73
C GLU A 348 -4.18 6.19 69.96
N SER A 349 -4.28 6.34 68.63
CA SER A 349 -3.19 6.80 67.78
C SER A 349 -3.18 8.32 67.56
N MET A 350 -4.22 9.04 67.97
CA MET A 350 -4.38 10.47 67.75
C MET A 350 -4.32 11.26 69.06
N SER A 351 -3.72 12.46 69.01
CA SER A 351 -3.77 13.36 70.17
C SER A 351 -5.23 13.80 70.45
N PRO A 352 -5.65 13.90 71.72
CA PRO A 352 -7.01 14.32 72.09
C PRO A 352 -7.43 15.68 71.48
N TYR A 353 -6.48 16.59 71.31
CA TYR A 353 -6.70 17.86 70.61
C TYR A 353 -7.12 17.66 69.15
N GLN A 354 -6.35 16.88 68.38
CA GLN A 354 -6.65 16.61 66.97
C GLN A 354 -7.94 15.82 66.80
N PHE A 355 -8.20 14.89 67.72
CA PHE A 355 -9.43 14.10 67.74
C PHE A 355 -10.67 15.00 67.91
N SER A 356 -10.63 15.94 68.85
CA SER A 356 -11.74 16.89 69.10
C SER A 356 -12.08 17.77 67.88
N ILE A 357 -11.07 18.15 67.08
CA ILE A 357 -11.27 18.92 65.85
C ILE A 357 -12.00 18.06 64.82
N ARG A 358 -11.51 16.84 64.58
CA ARG A 358 -12.08 15.95 63.55
C ARG A 358 -13.51 15.54 63.85
N VAL A 359 -13.83 15.18 65.10
CA VAL A 359 -15.20 14.83 65.49
C VAL A 359 -16.13 16.04 65.34
N SER A 360 -15.67 17.24 65.72
CA SER A 360 -16.44 18.48 65.53
C SER A 360 -16.71 18.77 64.05
N ASP A 361 -15.73 18.56 63.16
CA ASP A 361 -15.89 18.76 61.71
C ASP A 361 -16.90 17.79 61.09
N ILE A 362 -16.86 16.51 61.50
CA ILE A 362 -17.83 15.51 61.03
C ILE A 362 -19.25 15.90 61.44
N LEU A 363 -19.43 16.30 62.71
CA LEU A 363 -20.74 16.73 63.19
C LEU A 363 -21.24 18.00 62.50
N ARG A 364 -20.38 19.01 62.31
CA ARG A 364 -20.75 20.23 61.58
C ARG A 364 -21.17 19.93 60.14
N LYS A 365 -20.45 19.02 59.46
CA LYS A 365 -20.78 18.55 58.12
C LYS A 365 -22.11 17.79 58.09
N TYR A 366 -22.35 16.90 59.06
CA TYR A 366 -23.62 16.19 59.22
C TYR A 366 -24.78 17.17 59.38
N VAL A 367 -24.67 18.11 60.32
CA VAL A 367 -25.73 19.10 60.60
C VAL A 367 -25.99 19.98 59.37
N THR A 368 -24.93 20.41 58.67
CA THR A 368 -25.04 21.17 57.41
C THR A 368 -25.83 20.41 56.34
N GLN A 369 -25.49 19.12 56.15
CA GLN A 369 -26.09 18.30 55.10
C GLN A 369 -27.52 17.87 55.44
N GLN A 370 -27.79 17.59 56.71
CA GLN A 370 -29.08 17.10 57.18
C GLN A 370 -30.10 18.23 57.35
N TYR A 371 -29.68 19.40 57.83
CA TYR A 371 -30.57 20.52 58.18
C TYR A 371 -30.36 21.77 57.33
N GLY A 372 -29.43 21.74 56.36
CA GLY A 372 -29.26 22.82 55.37
C GLY A 372 -28.64 24.11 55.93
N VAL A 373 -27.94 24.06 57.06
CA VAL A 373 -27.34 25.25 57.71
C VAL A 373 -25.89 25.45 57.22
N PRO A 374 -25.50 26.61 56.64
CA PRO A 374 -24.17 26.82 56.08
C PRO A 374 -23.09 26.95 57.17
N ALA A 375 -22.28 25.91 57.40
CA ALA A 375 -21.32 25.87 58.51
C ALA A 375 -19.86 26.22 58.17
N THR A 376 -19.54 26.66 56.95
CA THR A 376 -18.17 26.48 56.44
C THR A 376 -17.10 27.43 56.97
N ARG A 377 -17.40 28.49 57.76
CA ARG A 377 -16.40 29.32 58.47
C ARG A 377 -16.97 30.07 59.69
N GLN A 378 -17.65 29.38 60.60
CA GLN A 378 -18.23 30.02 61.80
C GLN A 378 -17.56 29.52 63.08
N THR A 379 -17.41 30.41 64.06
CA THR A 379 -17.07 30.02 65.44
C THR A 379 -18.18 29.14 66.03
N SER A 380 -17.90 28.38 67.10
CA SER A 380 -18.94 27.54 67.75
C SER A 380 -20.17 28.35 68.17
N ILE A 381 -19.97 29.59 68.63
CA ILE A 381 -21.04 30.52 69.02
C ILE A 381 -21.89 30.96 67.81
N GLU A 382 -21.24 31.34 66.70
CA GLU A 382 -21.94 31.72 65.47
C GLU A 382 -22.74 30.54 64.88
N PHE A 383 -22.17 29.34 64.96
CA PHE A 383 -22.81 28.12 64.48
C PHE A 383 -24.05 27.75 65.32
N LEU A 384 -23.96 27.82 66.64
CA LEU A 384 -25.11 27.61 67.53
C LEU A 384 -26.19 28.69 67.34
N THR A 385 -25.79 29.95 67.11
CA THR A 385 -26.73 31.05 66.82
C THR A 385 -27.44 30.86 65.47
N ALA A 386 -26.72 30.37 64.45
CA ALA A 386 -27.31 30.04 63.15
C ALA A 386 -28.30 28.87 63.25
N LEU A 387 -28.00 27.89 64.11
CA LEU A 387 -28.88 26.75 64.38
C LEU A 387 -30.14 27.14 65.17
N ALA A 388 -30.04 28.01 66.17
CA ALA A 388 -31.19 28.49 66.93
C ALA A 388 -32.21 29.24 66.05
N LYS A 389 -31.77 29.85 64.95
CA LYS A 389 -32.64 30.51 63.96
C LYS A 389 -33.29 29.55 62.96
N ALA A 390 -32.76 28.34 62.80
CA ALA A 390 -33.33 27.33 61.92
C ALA A 390 -34.43 26.57 62.69
N SER A 391 -35.68 26.62 62.21
CA SER A 391 -36.87 26.07 62.87
C SER A 391 -36.97 24.53 62.83
N SER A 392 -35.84 23.82 62.81
CA SER A 392 -35.76 22.39 62.46
C SER A 392 -35.12 21.50 63.54
N PHE A 393 -34.91 22.02 64.75
CA PHE A 393 -34.28 21.31 65.88
C PHE A 393 -35.22 21.22 67.08
N SER A 394 -35.18 20.11 67.81
CA SER A 394 -35.77 20.02 69.15
C SER A 394 -34.89 20.71 70.19
N THR A 395 -35.47 21.20 71.29
CA THR A 395 -34.72 21.87 72.37
C THR A 395 -33.65 20.97 72.99
N GLU A 396 -33.89 19.65 73.04
CA GLU A 396 -32.91 18.67 73.56
C GLU A 396 -31.72 18.45 72.61
N GLU A 397 -31.92 18.47 71.29
CA GLU A 397 -30.83 18.34 70.34
C GLU A 397 -29.94 19.60 70.32
N GLN A 398 -30.53 20.78 70.56
CA GLN A 398 -29.77 22.03 70.65
C GLN A 398 -28.85 22.03 71.88
N THR A 399 -29.36 21.62 73.04
CA THR A 399 -28.56 21.55 74.27
C THR A 399 -27.45 20.51 74.16
N LEU A 400 -27.73 19.33 73.59
CA LEU A 400 -26.71 18.29 73.38
C LEU A 400 -25.58 18.75 72.44
N LEU A 401 -25.91 19.47 71.37
CA LEU A 401 -24.90 20.00 70.45
C LEU A 401 -24.11 21.16 71.06
N GLU A 402 -24.77 22.01 71.84
CA GLU A 402 -24.15 23.11 72.57
C GLU A 402 -23.13 22.59 73.61
N ASP A 403 -23.53 21.63 74.44
CA ASP A 403 -22.65 20.99 75.42
C ASP A 403 -21.44 20.32 74.74
N PHE A 404 -21.67 19.59 73.64
CA PHE A 404 -20.60 18.96 72.88
C PHE A 404 -19.59 19.98 72.32
N LEU A 405 -20.08 21.07 71.72
CA LEU A 405 -19.20 22.10 71.13
C LEU A 405 -18.43 22.87 72.20
N ASN A 406 -19.06 23.19 73.34
CA ASN A 406 -18.40 23.82 74.47
C ASN A 406 -17.27 22.93 75.03
N ARG A 407 -17.50 21.62 75.12
CA ARG A 407 -16.48 20.67 75.56
C ARG A 407 -15.32 20.55 74.57
N CYS A 408 -15.61 20.56 73.27
CA CYS A 408 -14.57 20.65 72.25
C CYS A 408 -13.75 21.94 72.37
N ASP A 409 -14.39 23.08 72.64
CA ASP A 409 -13.70 24.37 72.77
C ASP A 409 -12.83 24.45 74.03
N LEU A 410 -13.23 23.81 75.13
CA LEU A 410 -12.37 23.65 76.31
C LEU A 410 -11.07 22.91 75.98
N ILE A 411 -11.16 21.80 75.24
CA ILE A 411 -9.99 21.04 74.80
C ILE A 411 -9.14 21.86 73.82
N LYS A 412 -9.78 22.67 72.95
CA LYS A 412 -9.07 23.43 71.91
C LYS A 412 -8.36 24.68 72.43
N PHE A 413 -8.94 25.39 73.40
CA PHE A 413 -8.51 26.75 73.73
C PHE A 413 -8.11 26.96 75.20
N ALA A 414 -8.52 26.08 76.13
CA ALA A 414 -8.33 26.33 77.57
C ALA A 414 -7.00 25.80 78.16
N ARG A 415 -6.02 25.37 77.35
CA ARG A 415 -4.81 24.64 77.81
C ARG A 415 -5.14 23.46 78.75
N TYR A 416 -6.27 22.80 78.49
CA TYR A 416 -6.71 21.63 79.24
C TYR A 416 -5.94 20.39 78.77
N GLU A 417 -5.31 19.65 79.67
CA GLU A 417 -4.65 18.37 79.36
C GLU A 417 -5.71 17.27 79.21
N ALA A 418 -6.33 17.20 78.03
CA ALA A 418 -7.32 16.18 77.72
C ALA A 418 -6.68 14.78 77.62
N THR A 419 -7.40 13.76 78.09
CA THR A 419 -6.97 12.36 78.07
C THR A 419 -7.67 11.58 76.96
N THR A 420 -7.21 10.34 76.69
CA THR A 420 -7.89 9.43 75.74
C THR A 420 -9.33 9.14 76.17
N SER A 421 -9.60 9.09 77.48
CA SER A 421 -10.96 8.91 78.02
C SER A 421 -11.90 10.07 77.66
N ASP A 422 -11.39 11.31 77.61
CA ASP A 422 -12.17 12.46 77.14
C ASP A 422 -12.51 12.36 75.65
N SER A 423 -11.62 11.74 74.86
CA SER A 423 -11.86 11.50 73.44
C SER A 423 -12.93 10.42 73.23
N GLU A 424 -12.92 9.36 74.03
CA GLU A 424 -13.94 8.30 73.99
C GLU A 424 -15.32 8.85 74.34
N LEU A 425 -15.36 9.73 75.34
CA LEU A 425 -16.59 10.37 75.78
C LEU A 425 -17.13 11.33 74.70
N LEU A 426 -16.29 12.16 74.09
CA LEU A 426 -16.68 13.02 72.96
C LEU A 426 -17.21 12.21 71.76
N LEU A 427 -16.58 11.09 71.44
CA LEU A 427 -17.04 10.20 70.38
C LEU A 427 -18.42 9.62 70.71
N GLY A 428 -18.64 9.18 71.96
CA GLY A 428 -19.92 8.68 72.44
C GLY A 428 -21.04 9.73 72.34
N GLU A 429 -20.78 10.97 72.74
CA GLU A 429 -21.71 12.10 72.62
C GLU A 429 -22.03 12.40 71.15
N ALA A 430 -21.02 12.43 70.28
CA ALA A 430 -21.20 12.67 68.85
C ALA A 430 -22.05 11.58 68.18
N ILE A 431 -21.79 10.31 68.48
CA ILE A 431 -22.57 9.19 67.96
C ILE A 431 -24.02 9.25 68.48
N ARG A 432 -24.21 9.56 69.76
CA ARG A 432 -25.54 9.71 70.38
C ARG A 432 -26.35 10.82 69.70
N PHE A 433 -25.70 11.94 69.42
CA PHE A 433 -26.31 13.06 68.71
C PHE A 433 -26.74 12.66 67.28
N VAL A 434 -25.87 11.98 66.52
CA VAL A 434 -26.20 11.56 65.14
C VAL A 434 -27.28 10.47 65.09
N LYS A 435 -27.32 9.57 66.07
CA LYS A 435 -28.34 8.51 66.16
C LYS A 435 -29.73 9.04 66.55
N GLY A 436 -29.80 10.20 67.21
CA GLY A 436 -31.06 10.84 67.59
C GLY A 436 -31.63 10.30 68.90
N GLY A 437 -30.94 10.56 70.02
CA GLY A 437 -31.54 10.54 71.36
C GLY A 437 -31.87 9.18 72.00
N GLU A 438 -31.83 8.05 71.30
CA GLU A 438 -32.12 6.74 71.90
C GLU A 438 -30.86 5.97 72.34
N VAL A 439 -30.91 5.49 73.58
CA VAL A 439 -29.93 4.64 74.26
C VAL A 439 -29.83 3.29 73.54
N VAL A 440 -28.65 2.92 73.03
CA VAL A 440 -28.39 1.56 72.55
C VAL A 440 -27.52 0.83 73.57
N THR A 441 -28.16 -0.01 74.37
CA THR A 441 -27.54 -1.11 75.12
C THR A 441 -26.85 -2.06 74.14
N LEU A 442 -25.56 -2.31 74.34
CA LEU A 442 -24.83 -3.35 73.61
C LEU A 442 -25.20 -4.72 74.20
N GLU A 443 -25.91 -5.54 73.43
CA GLU A 443 -25.98 -6.99 73.66
C GLU A 443 -25.29 -7.72 72.50
N PRO A 444 -24.52 -8.80 72.77
CA PRO A 444 -23.69 -9.45 71.78
C PRO A 444 -24.39 -10.64 71.09
N GLU A 445 -23.95 -10.85 69.84
CA GLU A 445 -23.73 -12.15 69.19
C GLU A 445 -24.85 -12.92 68.46
N MET A 446 -24.46 -13.32 67.24
CA MET A 446 -24.67 -14.63 66.58
C MET A 446 -25.87 -14.85 65.63
N SER A 447 -25.54 -15.64 64.59
CA SER A 447 -26.40 -16.28 63.57
C SER A 447 -26.78 -15.43 62.33
N GLY A 448 -26.47 -15.79 61.09
CA GLY A 448 -25.79 -16.97 60.59
C GLY A 448 -25.37 -16.82 59.12
N LEU A 449 -24.20 -17.36 58.80
CA LEU A 449 -23.85 -17.82 57.46
C LEU A 449 -24.76 -18.99 57.09
N ARG A 450 -25.39 -18.97 55.91
CA ARG A 450 -25.46 -20.14 54.99
C ARG A 450 -25.71 -19.69 53.53
N SER A 451 -24.78 -20.13 52.67
CA SER A 451 -24.93 -20.60 51.28
C SER A 451 -25.54 -19.68 50.22
N ALA A 452 -24.70 -19.21 49.29
CA ALA A 452 -24.58 -19.75 47.93
C ALA A 452 -23.28 -19.26 47.28
#